data_AF-A0A6H2NSG3-F1
#
_entry.id   AF-A0A6H2NSG3-F1
#
_cell.length_a   1.000
_cell.length_b   1.000
_cell.length_c   1.000
_cell.angle_alpha   90.00
_cell.angle_beta   90.00
_cell.angle_gamma   90.00
#
_symmetry.space_group_name_H-M   'P 1'
#
loop_
_entity.id
_entity.type
_entity.pdbx_description
1 polymer ?
#
loop_
_entity_poly.entity_id
_entity_poly.type
_entity_poly.pdbx_seq_one_letter_code
_entity_poly.pdbx_strand_id
1 'polypeptide(L)'
;MFYRSMFRAFKLSPLSLLLLGLSVANAQELPAYAGTRCTDFATHPEAQWHYVMGTAPASLDPERNGLACEHLTHTIRQAGNRIFTNQANRGTEVYRLEIWRVSATDVYLRIKSSRGLDFTTRSFPSDPAAREHMNTYYRNLLR
;
A
#
# COMPACT_ATOMS: atom_id res chain seq x y z
N MET A 1 -56.33 52.72 8.15
CA MET A 1 -57.54 52.19 8.81
C MET A 1 -57.75 50.77 8.30
N PHE A 2 -57.72 49.76 9.19
CA PHE A 2 -58.25 48.38 9.05
C PHE A 2 -57.66 47.48 7.93
N TYR A 3 -57.35 46.18 8.07
CA TYR A 3 -57.30 45.19 9.16
C TYR A 3 -56.79 43.84 8.55
N ARG A 4 -56.26 42.93 9.38
CA ARG A 4 -56.18 41.44 9.18
C ARG A 4 -55.22 40.90 8.09
N SER A 5 -54.54 39.76 8.22
CA SER A 5 -54.89 38.50 8.88
C SER A 5 -53.68 37.74 9.45
N MET A 6 -53.94 37.07 10.56
CA MET A 6 -53.11 36.04 11.19
C MET A 6 -53.04 34.77 10.32
N PHE A 7 -51.88 34.13 10.25
CA PHE A 7 -51.77 32.68 10.10
C PHE A 7 -50.76 32.14 11.11
N ARG A 8 -51.27 31.35 12.07
CA ARG A 8 -50.51 30.47 12.97
C ARG A 8 -50.75 29.04 12.47
N ALA A 9 -49.68 28.24 12.35
CA ALA A 9 -49.66 26.76 12.29
C ALA A 9 -48.32 26.31 11.68
N PHE A 10 -47.61 25.26 12.06
CA PHE A 10 -47.75 24.19 13.06
C PHE A 10 -46.32 23.62 13.19
N LYS A 11 -45.79 23.44 14.41
CA LYS A 11 -44.49 22.77 14.64
C LYS A 11 -44.68 21.25 14.48
N LEU A 12 -44.02 20.65 13.51
CA LEU A 12 -43.91 19.18 13.39
C LEU A 12 -42.62 18.73 14.09
N SER A 13 -42.78 17.79 15.02
CA SER A 13 -41.72 17.16 15.81
C SER A 13 -41.00 16.09 14.98
N PRO A 14 -39.66 16.05 14.93
CA PRO A 14 -38.90 15.02 14.22
C PRO A 14 -38.49 13.92 15.21
N LEU A 15 -39.43 13.04 15.54
CA LEU A 15 -39.12 11.77 16.19
C LEU A 15 -39.78 10.67 15.37
N SER A 16 -38.94 9.74 14.87
CA SER A 16 -39.27 8.44 14.23
C SER A 16 -38.94 8.34 12.73
N LEU A 17 -37.66 8.14 12.41
CA LEU A 17 -37.23 7.20 11.36
C LEU A 17 -36.09 6.36 11.98
N LEU A 18 -36.41 5.27 12.68
CA LEU A 18 -36.47 3.89 12.17
C LEU A 18 -35.16 3.42 11.52
N LEU A 19 -34.54 2.51 12.25
CA LEU A 19 -33.43 1.63 11.91
C LEU A 19 -33.49 1.11 10.47
N LEU A 20 -32.44 1.40 9.70
CA LEU A 20 -31.93 0.50 8.68
C LEU A 20 -30.45 0.29 8.95
N GLY A 21 -30.15 -0.90 9.50
CA GLY A 21 -28.80 -1.41 9.63
C GLY A 21 -28.19 -1.61 8.25
N LEU A 22 -27.39 -0.64 7.81
CA LEU A 22 -26.35 -0.89 6.83
C LEU A 22 -25.14 -1.41 7.59
N SER A 23 -25.10 -2.73 7.78
CA SER A 23 -23.83 -3.42 7.94
C SER A 23 -23.08 -3.21 6.63
N VAL A 24 -22.28 -2.15 6.57
CA VAL A 24 -21.22 -2.05 5.58
C VAL A 24 -20.28 -3.18 5.95
N ALA A 25 -20.45 -4.34 5.31
CA ALA A 25 -19.41 -5.35 5.28
C ALA A 25 -18.21 -4.62 4.68
N ASN A 26 -17.27 -4.21 5.54
CA ASN A 26 -15.94 -3.85 5.12
C ASN A 26 -15.39 -5.10 4.46
N ALA A 27 -15.64 -5.25 3.15
CA ALA A 27 -14.70 -5.93 2.30
C ALA A 27 -13.41 -5.14 2.48
N GLN A 28 -12.57 -5.57 3.42
CA GLN A 28 -11.19 -5.16 3.47
C GLN A 28 -10.65 -5.54 2.10
N GLU A 29 -10.62 -4.56 1.21
CA GLU A 29 -10.01 -4.67 -0.10
C GLU A 29 -8.63 -5.24 0.18
N LEU A 30 -8.46 -6.51 -0.16
CA LEU A 30 -7.22 -7.21 0.09
C LEU A 30 -6.13 -6.34 -0.53
N PRO A 31 -5.03 -6.06 0.19
CA PRO A 31 -3.99 -5.17 -0.31
C PRO A 31 -3.54 -5.65 -1.69
N ALA A 32 -2.97 -4.73 -2.48
CA ALA A 32 -2.59 -4.87 -3.90
C ALA A 32 -1.79 -6.14 -4.31
N TYR A 33 -1.49 -7.03 -3.37
CA TYR A 33 -0.70 -8.25 -3.54
C TYR A 33 -1.46 -9.56 -3.23
N ALA A 34 -2.75 -9.57 -2.91
CA ALA A 34 -3.43 -10.83 -2.55
C ALA A 34 -3.59 -11.85 -3.70
N GLY A 35 -3.35 -11.45 -4.95
CA GLY A 35 -3.31 -12.33 -6.12
C GLY A 35 -1.90 -12.55 -6.69
N THR A 36 -0.86 -12.12 -5.99
CA THR A 36 0.50 -12.19 -6.56
C THR A 36 1.09 -13.58 -6.50
N ARG A 37 1.97 -13.83 -7.47
CA ARG A 37 2.81 -15.01 -7.62
C ARG A 37 4.27 -14.58 -7.54
N CYS A 38 5.17 -15.55 -7.37
CA CYS A 38 6.61 -15.25 -7.34
C CYS A 38 7.12 -14.49 -8.58
N THR A 39 6.49 -14.69 -9.74
CA THR A 39 6.82 -13.97 -10.98
C THR A 39 6.48 -12.49 -10.95
N ASP A 40 5.76 -12.00 -9.94
CA ASP A 40 5.37 -10.59 -9.85
C ASP A 40 6.40 -9.76 -9.08
N PHE A 41 7.29 -10.42 -8.34
CA PHE A 41 8.39 -9.78 -7.61
C PHE A 41 9.68 -9.79 -8.42
N ALA A 42 10.53 -8.78 -8.25
CA ALA A 42 11.85 -8.73 -8.89
C ALA A 42 12.89 -9.56 -8.12
N THR A 43 12.78 -9.60 -6.78
CA THR A 43 13.81 -10.21 -5.93
C THR A 43 13.19 -11.05 -4.82
N HIS A 44 13.92 -12.03 -4.32
CA HIS A 44 13.49 -12.82 -3.16
C HIS A 44 13.19 -11.91 -1.95
N PRO A 45 14.06 -10.95 -1.55
CA PRO A 45 13.79 -10.17 -0.35
C PRO A 45 12.55 -9.26 -0.48
N GLU A 46 12.16 -8.85 -1.69
CA GLU A 46 10.88 -8.17 -1.94
C GLU A 46 9.69 -9.09 -1.66
N ALA A 47 9.70 -10.30 -2.22
CA ALA A 47 8.64 -11.29 -1.98
C ALA A 47 8.54 -11.67 -0.50
N GLN A 48 9.69 -11.90 0.15
CA GLN A 48 9.77 -12.21 1.58
C GLN A 48 9.19 -11.07 2.43
N TRP A 49 9.49 -9.82 2.09
CA TRP A 49 8.94 -8.67 2.79
C TRP A 49 7.40 -8.69 2.73
N HIS A 50 6.83 -8.89 1.54
CA HIS A 50 5.37 -8.92 1.38
C HIS A 50 4.70 -10.08 2.12
N TYR A 51 5.35 -11.24 2.14
CA TYR A 51 4.91 -12.42 2.90
C TYR A 51 4.92 -12.15 4.42
N VAL A 52 6.03 -11.66 4.96
CA VAL A 52 6.16 -11.35 6.40
C VAL A 52 5.22 -10.22 6.84
N MET A 53 4.97 -9.24 5.97
CA MET A 53 4.02 -8.16 6.23
C MET A 53 2.55 -8.62 6.16
N GLY A 54 2.28 -9.86 5.75
CA GLY A 54 0.92 -10.37 5.56
C GLY A 54 0.17 -9.68 4.43
N THR A 55 0.89 -9.08 3.48
CA THR A 55 0.28 -8.35 2.35
C THR A 55 0.10 -9.20 1.11
N ALA A 56 0.84 -10.32 1.00
CA ALA A 56 0.79 -11.26 -0.10
C ALA A 56 0.25 -12.64 0.36
N PRO A 57 -0.25 -13.49 -0.56
CA PRO A 57 -0.85 -14.77 -0.20
C PRO A 57 0.19 -15.74 0.36
N ALA A 58 -0.28 -16.65 1.22
CA ALA A 58 0.55 -17.72 1.77
C ALA A 58 1.08 -18.69 0.70
N SER A 59 0.49 -18.70 -0.51
CA SER A 59 0.94 -19.52 -1.63
C SER A 59 2.33 -19.16 -2.16
N LEU A 60 2.93 -18.05 -1.73
CA LEU A 60 4.32 -17.71 -2.05
C LEU A 60 5.35 -18.61 -1.34
N ASP A 61 4.95 -19.29 -0.26
CA ASP A 61 5.73 -20.27 0.50
C ASP A 61 4.95 -21.61 0.52
N PRO A 62 4.97 -22.37 -0.59
CA PRO A 62 4.21 -23.61 -0.68
C PRO A 62 4.72 -24.71 0.25
N GLU A 63 6.01 -24.67 0.60
CA GLU A 63 6.66 -25.64 1.48
C GLU A 63 6.41 -25.34 2.96
N ARG A 64 5.94 -24.13 3.28
CA ARG A 64 5.65 -23.63 4.63
C ARG A 64 6.88 -23.65 5.53
N ASN A 65 8.04 -23.37 4.95
CA ASN A 65 9.32 -23.30 5.68
C ASN A 65 9.62 -21.87 6.18
N GLY A 66 8.74 -20.91 5.88
CA GLY A 66 8.87 -19.50 6.24
C GLY A 66 9.58 -18.65 5.19
N LEU A 67 10.00 -19.24 4.06
CA LEU A 67 10.74 -18.58 2.99
C LEU A 67 9.87 -18.50 1.73
N ALA A 68 9.49 -17.28 1.37
CA ALA A 68 8.68 -17.02 0.19
C ALA A 68 9.56 -16.86 -1.06
N CYS A 69 9.21 -17.58 -2.13
CA CYS A 69 9.83 -17.44 -3.45
C CYS A 69 11.36 -17.60 -3.47
N GLU A 70 11.89 -18.63 -2.80
CA GLU A 70 13.33 -18.90 -2.62
C GLU A 70 14.16 -18.98 -3.90
N HIS A 71 13.52 -19.24 -5.05
CA HIS A 71 14.18 -19.32 -6.36
C HIS A 71 14.49 -17.96 -6.99
N LEU A 72 13.96 -16.85 -6.44
CA LEU A 72 14.21 -15.51 -6.96
C LEU A 72 15.62 -15.03 -6.58
N THR A 73 16.16 -14.11 -7.39
CA THR A 73 17.48 -13.52 -7.12
C THR A 73 17.49 -12.62 -5.88
N HIS A 74 18.63 -12.54 -5.20
CA HIS A 74 18.92 -11.56 -4.15
C HIS A 74 19.67 -10.32 -4.68
N THR A 75 19.93 -10.25 -5.99
CA THR A 75 20.71 -9.16 -6.57
C THR A 75 19.95 -7.82 -6.51
N ILE A 76 20.54 -6.86 -5.80
CA ILE A 76 20.05 -5.49 -5.74
C ILE A 76 20.50 -4.73 -6.98
N ARG A 77 19.54 -4.11 -7.67
CA ARG A 77 19.86 -3.24 -8.80
C ARG A 77 20.56 -1.95 -8.35
N GLN A 78 21.74 -1.68 -8.92
CA GLN A 78 22.60 -0.54 -8.57
C GLN A 78 22.66 0.55 -9.66
N ALA A 79 21.92 0.40 -10.77
CA ALA A 79 22.02 1.29 -11.93
C ALA A 79 21.20 2.57 -11.78
N GLY A 80 21.62 3.62 -12.50
CA GLY A 80 20.86 4.86 -12.63
C GLY A 80 21.12 5.88 -11.51
N ASN A 81 20.22 6.84 -11.38
CA ASN A 81 20.31 7.95 -10.43
C ASN A 81 19.07 7.98 -9.52
N ARG A 82 19.28 8.24 -8.23
CA ARG A 82 18.18 8.46 -7.28
C ARG A 82 17.51 9.80 -7.56
N ILE A 83 16.21 9.77 -7.85
CA ILE A 83 15.41 10.97 -8.17
C ILE A 83 14.46 11.36 -7.03
N PHE A 84 14.17 10.45 -6.11
CA PHE A 84 13.33 10.71 -4.95
C PHE A 84 13.74 9.82 -3.78
N THR A 85 13.54 10.31 -2.56
CA THR A 85 13.78 9.55 -1.33
C THR A 85 12.73 9.91 -0.29
N ASN A 86 12.31 8.91 0.47
CA ASN A 86 11.49 9.06 1.65
C ASN A 86 11.98 8.11 2.75
N GLN A 87 11.59 8.37 3.99
CA GLN A 87 11.90 7.52 5.13
C GLN A 87 10.62 7.17 5.88
N ALA A 88 10.47 5.91 6.26
CA ALA A 88 9.42 5.44 7.14
C ALA A 88 10.04 4.70 8.33
N ASN A 89 9.40 4.79 9.49
CA ASN A 89 9.84 4.07 10.69
C ASN A 89 8.77 3.04 11.06
N ARG A 90 9.19 1.84 11.45
CA ARG A 90 8.31 0.80 12.00
C ARG A 90 8.95 0.22 13.26
N GLY A 91 8.40 0.57 14.42
CA GLY A 91 9.05 0.29 15.70
C GLY A 91 10.44 0.95 15.78
N THR A 92 11.48 0.14 15.98
CA THR A 92 12.89 0.61 16.01
C THR A 92 13.60 0.52 14.66
N GLU A 93 12.90 0.05 13.61
CA GLU A 93 13.47 -0.13 12.29
C GLU A 93 13.20 1.09 11.40
N VAL A 94 14.25 1.56 10.74
CA VAL A 94 14.19 2.70 9.82
C VAL A 94 14.30 2.17 8.39
N TYR A 95 13.29 2.50 7.58
CA TYR A 95 13.21 2.15 6.18
C TYR A 95 13.47 3.37 5.32
N ARG A 96 14.37 3.24 4.34
CA ARG A 96 14.60 4.25 3.30
C ARG A 96 14.00 3.75 1.99
N LEU A 97 13.08 4.51 1.45
CA LEU A 97 12.40 4.21 0.19
C LEU A 97 12.94 5.19 -0.85
N GLU A 98 13.59 4.67 -1.89
CA GLU A 98 14.26 5.47 -2.92
C GLU A 98 13.65 5.16 -4.29
N ILE A 99 13.37 6.18 -5.09
CA ILE A 99 13.05 6.02 -6.52
C ILE A 99 14.32 6.25 -7.31
N TRP A 100 14.67 5.28 -8.14
CA TRP A 100 15.84 5.30 -9.01
C TRP A 100 15.42 5.29 -10.47
N ARG A 101 16.07 6.11 -11.28
CA ARG A 101 15.83 6.23 -12.71
C ARG A 101 17.06 5.82 -13.49
N VAL A 102 16.90 4.85 -14.38
CA VAL A 102 17.94 4.39 -15.31
C VAL A 102 17.76 5.05 -16.68
N SER A 103 16.52 5.19 -17.14
CA SER A 103 16.16 5.86 -18.40
C SER A 103 14.80 6.56 -18.30
N ALA A 104 14.28 7.10 -19.40
CA ALA A 104 12.95 7.72 -19.43
C ALA A 104 11.82 6.75 -19.02
N THR A 105 11.96 5.47 -19.39
CA THR A 105 10.95 4.42 -19.21
C THR A 105 11.35 3.35 -18.20
N ASP A 106 12.52 3.49 -17.58
CA ASP A 106 13.05 2.53 -16.62
C ASP A 106 13.29 3.21 -15.27
N VAL A 107 12.28 3.09 -14.42
CA VAL A 107 12.23 3.67 -13.06
C VAL A 107 11.93 2.52 -12.11
N TYR A 108 12.60 2.43 -10.96
CA TYR A 108 12.35 1.34 -10.00
C TYR A 108 12.46 1.85 -8.56
N LEU A 109 11.95 1.08 -7.61
CA LEU A 109 12.12 1.37 -6.19
C LEU A 109 13.29 0.58 -5.63
N ARG A 110 14.07 1.23 -4.77
CA ARG A 110 15.03 0.59 -3.89
C ARG A 110 14.60 0.84 -2.45
N ILE A 111 14.39 -0.23 -1.71
CA ILE A 111 14.00 -0.18 -0.30
C ILE A 111 15.20 -0.68 0.50
N LYS A 112 15.55 0.04 1.55
CA LYS A 112 16.61 -0.32 2.49
C LYS A 112 16.08 -0.29 3.90
N SER A 113 16.57 -1.17 4.75
CA SER A 113 16.28 -1.20 6.18
C SER A 113 17.55 -1.00 6.99
N SER A 114 17.43 -0.37 8.16
CA SER A 114 18.48 -0.31 9.17
C SER A 114 18.94 -1.69 9.68
N ARG A 115 18.20 -2.77 9.41
CA ARG A 115 18.54 -4.16 9.74
C ARG A 115 19.07 -4.96 8.55
N GLY A 116 19.35 -4.31 7.42
CA GLY A 116 19.97 -4.95 6.26
C GLY A 116 19.01 -5.65 5.30
N LEU A 117 17.69 -5.46 5.47
CA LEU A 117 16.74 -5.84 4.42
C LEU A 117 16.76 -4.79 3.31
N ASP A 118 17.52 -5.11 2.26
CA ASP A 118 17.59 -4.32 1.05
C ASP A 118 16.94 -5.09 -0.10
N PHE A 119 16.11 -4.41 -0.91
CA PHE A 119 15.56 -4.98 -2.15
C PHE A 119 15.30 -3.92 -3.20
N THR A 120 15.13 -4.38 -4.43
CA THR A 120 14.65 -3.57 -5.55
C THR A 120 13.43 -4.20 -6.17
N THR A 121 12.50 -3.36 -6.60
CA THR A 121 11.29 -3.79 -7.30
C THR A 121 11.55 -3.94 -8.80
N ARG A 122 10.54 -4.45 -9.52
CA ARG A 122 10.49 -4.32 -10.99
C ARG A 122 10.42 -2.86 -11.41
N SER A 123 10.72 -2.61 -12.67
CA SER A 123 10.58 -1.29 -13.28
C SER A 123 9.12 -0.88 -13.43
N PHE A 124 8.88 0.41 -13.28
CA PHE A 124 7.60 1.09 -13.47
C PHE A 124 7.63 1.86 -14.80
N PRO A 125 6.47 2.04 -15.44
CA PRO A 125 6.37 2.76 -16.71
C PRO A 125 6.62 4.27 -16.58
N SER A 126 6.56 4.84 -15.37
CA SER A 126 6.68 6.28 -15.15
C SER A 126 7.01 6.64 -13.69
N ASP A 127 7.46 7.89 -13.45
CA ASP A 127 7.68 8.41 -12.09
C ASP A 127 6.40 8.44 -11.25
N PRO A 128 5.24 8.90 -11.77
CA PRO A 128 3.99 8.83 -11.01
C PRO A 128 3.64 7.41 -10.56
N ALA A 129 3.79 6.42 -11.44
CA ALA A 129 3.53 5.02 -11.08
C ALA A 129 4.49 4.51 -9.99
N ALA A 130 5.78 4.85 -10.09
CA ALA A 130 6.76 4.52 -9.06
C ALA A 130 6.43 5.20 -7.71
N ARG A 131 6.00 6.47 -7.72
CA ARG A 131 5.59 7.20 -6.51
C ARG A 131 4.32 6.62 -5.88
N GLU A 132 3.34 6.24 -6.69
CA GLU A 132 2.14 5.56 -6.23
C GLU A 132 2.49 4.23 -5.54
N HIS A 133 3.36 3.42 -6.16
CA HIS A 133 3.85 2.19 -5.56
C HIS A 133 4.63 2.43 -4.26
N MET A 134 5.50 3.45 -4.22
CA MET A 134 6.22 3.83 -3.01
C MET A 134 5.25 4.20 -1.87
N ASN A 135 4.17 4.91 -2.17
CA ASN A 135 3.15 5.27 -1.18
C ASN A 135 2.46 4.03 -0.59
N THR A 136 2.35 2.94 -1.35
CA THR A 136 1.86 1.66 -0.81
C THR A 136 2.83 1.06 0.20
N TYR A 137 4.13 1.02 -0.10
CA TYR A 137 5.15 0.59 0.87
C TYR A 137 5.16 1.49 2.11
N TYR A 138 5.15 2.80 1.92
CA TYR A 138 5.12 3.78 3.00
C TYR A 138 3.93 3.57 3.93
N ARG A 139 2.71 3.43 3.39
CA ARG A 139 1.50 3.19 4.18
C ARG A 139 1.55 1.87 4.94
N ASN A 140 2.08 0.81 4.34
CA ASN A 140 2.22 -0.49 4.99
C ASN A 140 3.25 -0.48 6.13
N LEU A 141 4.29 0.35 6.02
CA LEU A 141 5.31 0.50 7.07
C LEU A 141 4.84 1.33 8.26
N LEU A 142 3.86 2.22 8.05
CA LEU A 142 3.25 3.02 9.12
C LEU A 142 2.15 2.29 9.92
N ARG A 143 1.83 1.04 9.55
CA ARG A 143 0.89 0.18 10.28
C ARG A 143 1.61 -0.63 11.36
#